data_AF-A0A965YQS3-F1
#
_entry.id   AF-A0A965YQS3-F1
#
_cell.length_a   1.000
_cell.length_b   1.000
_cell.length_c   1.000
_cell.angle_alpha   90.00
_cell.angle_beta   90.00
_cell.angle_gamma   90.00
#
_symmetry.space_group_name_H-M   'P 1'
#
loop_
_entity.id
_entity.type
_entity.pdbx_description
1 polymer ?
#
loop_
_entity_poly.entity_id
_entity_poly.type
_entity_poly.pdbx_seq_one_letter_code
_entity_poly.pdbx_strand_id
1 'polypeptide(L)'
;MERAKIIRQIMEEKGMKVSDIAKATGIAYSTVKSILENGIGKTSYSNVCLICEALEITPDRLEQIEKENAATQPTTIAAHFDGTEYTEEQLERIKAFAAFIKTEK
;
A
#
# COMPACT_ATOMS: atom_id res chain seq x y z
N MET A 1 12.54 6.24 -9.72
CA MET A 1 11.40 5.85 -10.60
C MET A 1 10.42 4.94 -9.85
N GLU A 2 10.61 4.71 -8.54
CA GLU A 2 9.77 3.84 -7.72
C GLU A 2 8.31 4.31 -7.49
N ARG A 3 8.04 5.60 -7.20
CA ARG A 3 6.68 6.09 -6.84
C ARG A 3 5.56 5.59 -7.73
N ALA A 4 5.76 5.67 -9.04
CA ALA A 4 4.74 5.29 -10.01
C ALA A 4 4.48 3.77 -10.06
N LYS A 5 5.51 2.95 -9.82
CA LYS A 5 5.34 1.51 -9.68
C LYS A 5 4.56 1.15 -8.42
N ILE A 6 4.87 1.83 -7.31
CA ILE A 6 4.17 1.60 -6.04
C ILE A 6 2.69 1.93 -6.17
N ILE A 7 2.36 3.07 -6.79
CA ILE A 7 0.97 3.42 -7.05
C ILE A 7 0.28 2.35 -7.91
N ARG A 8 0.93 1.82 -8.96
CA ARG A 8 0.36 0.73 -9.76
C ARG A 8 0.10 -0.53 -8.93
N GLN A 9 1.01 -0.89 -8.05
CA GLN A 9 0.82 -2.03 -7.16
C GLN A 9 -0.39 -1.84 -6.25
N ILE A 10 -0.53 -0.66 -5.64
CA ILE A 10 -1.68 -0.31 -4.81
C ILE A 10 -2.99 -0.33 -5.62
N MET A 11 -2.93 0.14 -6.88
CA MET A 11 -4.07 0.06 -7.80
C MET A 11 -4.48 -1.39 -8.07
N GLU A 12 -3.52 -2.29 -8.27
CA GLU A 12 -3.78 -3.71 -8.49
C GLU A 12 -4.34 -4.38 -7.23
N GLU A 13 -3.79 -4.09 -6.05
CA GLU A 13 -4.30 -4.58 -4.76
C GLU A 13 -5.74 -4.11 -4.48
N LYS A 14 -6.05 -2.86 -4.82
CA LYS A 14 -7.40 -2.30 -4.68
C LYS A 14 -8.34 -2.59 -5.87
N GLY A 15 -7.85 -3.24 -6.93
CA GLY A 15 -8.62 -3.49 -8.15
C GLY A 15 -9.05 -2.23 -8.92
N MET A 16 -8.37 -1.09 -8.72
CA MET A 16 -8.67 0.17 -9.39
C MET A 16 -7.94 0.31 -10.72
N LYS A 17 -8.60 0.92 -11.70
CA LYS A 17 -7.98 1.27 -12.99
C LYS A 17 -7.67 2.75 -13.07
N VAL A 18 -6.82 3.12 -14.02
CA VAL A 18 -6.48 4.52 -14.32
C VAL A 18 -7.74 5.35 -14.60
N SER A 19 -8.76 4.72 -15.18
CA SER A 19 -10.09 5.31 -15.42
C SER A 19 -10.81 5.70 -14.14
N ASP A 20 -10.68 4.92 -13.07
CA ASP A 20 -11.35 5.19 -11.79
C ASP A 20 -10.66 6.32 -11.04
N ILE A 21 -9.33 6.36 -11.08
CA ILE A 21 -8.55 7.50 -10.55
C ILE A 21 -8.89 8.78 -11.30
N ALA A 22 -8.98 8.73 -12.64
CA ALA A 22 -9.34 9.90 -13.44
C ALA A 22 -10.73 10.45 -13.06
N LYS A 23 -11.70 9.56 -12.80
CA LYS A 23 -13.05 9.94 -12.35
C LYS A 23 -13.05 10.50 -10.93
N ALA A 24 -12.31 9.89 -10.02
CA ALA A 24 -12.24 10.29 -8.61
C ALA A 24 -11.50 11.62 -8.42
N THR A 25 -10.39 11.82 -9.14
CA THR A 25 -9.57 13.04 -9.06
C THR A 25 -10.07 14.19 -9.93
N GLY A 26 -10.93 13.91 -10.91
CA GLY A 26 -11.32 14.87 -11.94
C GLY A 26 -10.20 15.21 -12.93
N ILE A 27 -9.07 14.50 -12.89
CA ILE A 27 -7.94 14.70 -13.81
C ILE A 27 -8.20 13.97 -15.12
N ALA A 28 -7.82 14.59 -16.24
CA ALA A 28 -7.92 13.95 -17.55
C ALA A 28 -7.17 12.61 -17.59
N TYR A 29 -7.80 11.58 -18.18
CA TYR A 29 -7.24 10.23 -18.26
C TYR A 29 -5.82 10.20 -18.86
N SER A 30 -5.59 10.98 -19.92
CA SER A 30 -4.29 11.12 -20.57
C SER A 30 -3.21 11.66 -19.62
N THR A 31 -3.59 12.59 -18.74
CA THR A 31 -2.72 13.16 -17.71
C THR A 31 -2.41 12.15 -16.62
N VAL A 32 -3.40 11.44 -16.08
CA VAL A 32 -3.16 10.39 -15.07
C VAL A 32 -2.25 9.29 -15.63
N LYS A 33 -2.52 8.85 -16.85
CA LYS A 33 -1.68 7.87 -17.56
C LYS A 33 -0.25 8.39 -17.74
N SER A 34 -0.10 9.63 -18.20
CA SER A 34 1.21 10.27 -18.37
C SER A 34 1.95 10.42 -17.04
N ILE A 35 1.27 10.74 -15.94
CA ILE A 35 1.86 10.85 -14.60
C ILE A 35 2.36 9.48 -14.11
N LEU A 36 1.60 8.43 -14.35
CA LEU A 36 1.98 7.05 -14.01
C LEU A 36 3.12 6.51 -14.90
N GLU A 37 3.25 6.95 -16.15
CA GLU A 37 4.31 6.50 -17.06
C GLU A 37 5.59 7.34 -16.97
N ASN A 38 5.48 8.67 -16.89
CA ASN A 38 6.62 9.60 -16.85
C ASN A 38 7.14 9.85 -15.42
N GLY A 39 6.39 9.42 -14.41
CA GLY A 39 6.78 9.46 -13.01
C GLY A 39 6.12 10.59 -12.22
N ILE A 40 5.39 10.21 -11.18
CA ILE A 40 4.73 11.09 -10.20
C ILE A 40 5.66 12.13 -9.58
N GLY A 41 6.95 11.81 -9.39
CA GLY A 41 7.92 12.77 -8.83
C GLY A 41 8.16 14.03 -9.69
N LYS A 42 7.71 14.04 -10.95
CA LYS A 42 7.79 15.21 -11.84
C LYS A 42 6.52 16.05 -11.85
N THR A 43 5.43 15.60 -11.24
CA THR A 43 4.16 16.34 -11.19
C THR A 43 4.07 17.20 -9.93
N SER A 44 3.19 18.19 -9.95
CA SER A 44 2.95 19.08 -8.80
C SER A 44 2.42 18.29 -7.60
N TYR A 45 2.83 18.65 -6.39
CA TYR A 45 2.41 18.01 -5.14
C TYR A 45 0.88 17.89 -5.01
N SER A 46 0.14 18.90 -5.46
CA SER A 46 -1.34 18.88 -5.48
C SER A 46 -1.90 17.70 -6.27
N ASN A 47 -1.32 17.37 -7.44
CA ASN A 47 -1.76 16.23 -8.24
C ASN A 47 -1.39 14.90 -7.57
N VAL A 48 -0.25 14.84 -6.88
CA VAL A 48 0.14 13.67 -6.08
C VAL A 48 -0.88 13.44 -4.97
N CYS A 49 -1.25 14.50 -4.24
CA CYS A 49 -2.23 14.43 -3.18
C CYS A 49 -3.59 13.93 -3.70
N LEU A 50 -4.07 14.47 -4.82
CA LEU A 50 -5.33 14.04 -5.44
C LEU A 50 -5.30 12.55 -5.80
N ILE A 51 -4.21 12.07 -6.42
CA ILE A 51 -4.08 10.65 -6.80
C ILE A 51 -4.03 9.77 -5.54
N CYS A 52 -3.28 10.19 -4.51
CA CYS A 52 -3.23 9.50 -3.23
C CYS A 52 -4.62 9.44 -2.56
N GLU A 53 -5.37 10.53 -2.58
CA GLU A 53 -6.74 10.62 -2.04
C GLU A 53 -7.70 9.71 -2.79
N ALA A 54 -7.63 9.66 -4.12
CA ALA A 54 -8.42 8.74 -4.94
C ALA A 54 -8.09 7.26 -4.69
N LEU A 55 -6.86 6.98 -4.25
CA LEU A 55 -6.43 5.65 -3.84
C LEU A 55 -6.68 5.39 -2.36
N GLU A 56 -7.25 6.36 -1.63
CA GLU A 56 -7.42 6.36 -0.18
C GLU A 56 -6.12 5.97 0.55
N ILE A 57 -4.99 6.48 0.06
CA ILE A 57 -3.69 6.35 0.70
C ILE A 57 -3.19 7.74 1.07
N THR A 58 -2.36 7.82 2.10
CA THR A 58 -1.64 9.05 2.40
C THR A 58 -0.35 9.13 1.58
N PRO A 59 0.11 10.34 1.21
CA PRO A 59 1.43 10.51 0.60
C PRO A 59 2.56 10.02 1.52
N ASP A 60 2.35 10.06 2.84
CA ASP A 60 3.25 9.46 3.83
C ASP A 60 3.36 7.93 3.66
N ARG A 61 2.22 7.23 3.48
CA ARG A 61 2.21 5.78 3.23
C ARG A 61 2.94 5.42 1.94
N LEU A 62 2.78 6.23 0.89
CA LEU A 62 3.52 6.07 -0.36
C LEU A 62 5.04 6.16 -0.13
N GLU A 63 5.47 7.12 0.69
CA GLU A 63 6.87 7.34 1.03
C GLU A 63 7.44 6.22 1.93
N GLN A 64 6.61 5.68 2.83
CA GLN A 64 6.95 4.51 3.64
C GLN A 64 7.21 3.29 2.75
N ILE A 65 6.34 3.02 1.77
CA ILE A 65 6.51 1.88 0.85
C ILE A 65 7.75 2.08 -0.04
N GLU A 66 8.06 3.31 -0.44
CA GLU A 66 9.33 3.61 -1.12
C GLU A 66 10.54 3.26 -0.25
N LYS A 67 10.52 3.68 1.02
CA LYS A 67 11.59 3.35 1.98
C LYS A 67 11.69 1.86 2.24
N GLU A 68 10.56 1.16 2.33
CA GLU A 68 10.48 -0.30 2.49
C GLU A 68 11.01 -1.05 1.25
N ASN A 69 10.74 -0.56 0.04
CA ASN A 69 11.28 -1.16 -1.18
C ASN A 69 12.77 -0.90 -1.36
N ALA A 70 13.28 0.24 -0.87
CA ALA A 70 14.71 0.55 -0.85
C ALA A 70 15.48 -0.26 0.20
N ALA A 71 14.82 -0.64 1.31
CA ALA A 71 15.36 -1.52 2.33
C ALA A 71 15.10 -2.99 1.96
N THR A 72 16.02 -3.59 1.22
CA THR A 72 16.15 -5.04 0.98
C THR A 72 15.34 -5.93 1.93
N GLN A 73 14.29 -6.54 1.37
CA GLN A 73 13.54 -7.71 1.85
C GLN A 73 13.07 -7.66 3.32
N PRO A 74 11.76 -7.42 3.57
CA PRO A 74 11.22 -7.62 4.91
C PRO A 74 11.24 -9.12 5.22
N THR A 75 12.10 -9.54 6.14
CA THR A 75 11.97 -10.83 6.85
C THR A 75 10.87 -10.77 7.92
N THR A 76 10.11 -9.68 7.97
CA THR A 76 9.00 -9.45 8.88
C THR A 76 7.70 -9.54 8.10
N ILE A 77 6.98 -10.65 8.27
CA ILE A 77 5.59 -10.77 7.85
C ILE A 77 4.78 -9.88 8.80
N ALA A 78 4.45 -8.66 8.38
CA ALA A 78 3.55 -7.80 9.13
C ALA A 78 2.11 -8.26 8.90
N ALA A 79 1.52 -8.92 9.90
CA ALA A 79 0.06 -9.05 9.98
C ALA A 79 -0.50 -7.68 10.38
N HIS A 80 -1.31 -7.05 9.52
CA HIS A 80 -2.02 -5.81 9.82
C HIS A 80 -3.14 -6.13 10.83
N PHE A 81 -2.76 -6.24 12.09
CA PHE A 81 -3.65 -6.65 13.17
C PHE A 81 -4.54 -5.46 13.56
N ASP A 82 -5.69 -5.31 12.92
CA ASP A 82 -6.67 -4.25 13.23
C ASP A 82 -7.38 -4.46 14.59
N GLY A 83 -6.92 -5.43 15.39
CA GLY A 83 -7.46 -5.73 16.72
C GLY A 83 -8.82 -6.44 16.72
N THR A 84 -9.45 -6.62 15.56
CA THR A 84 -10.78 -7.24 15.41
C THR A 84 -10.78 -8.60 14.70
N GLU A 85 -9.64 -9.10 14.25
CA GLU A 85 -9.59 -10.30 13.39
C GLU A 85 -9.75 -11.63 14.12
N TYR A 86 -9.43 -11.66 15.42
CA TYR A 86 -9.50 -12.87 16.22
C TYR A 86 -10.17 -12.59 17.55
N THR A 87 -11.08 -13.48 17.92
CA THR A 87 -11.66 -13.52 19.27
C THR A 87 -10.57 -13.83 20.31
N GLU A 88 -10.81 -13.46 21.57
CA GLU A 88 -9.87 -13.72 22.68
C GLU A 88 -9.47 -15.20 22.75
N GLU A 89 -10.41 -16.10 22.48
CA GLU A 89 -10.20 -17.55 22.43
C GLU A 89 -9.26 -17.99 21.30
N GLN A 90 -9.37 -17.39 20.12
CA GLN A 90 -8.48 -17.67 18.99
C GLN A 90 -7.07 -17.14 19.26
N LEU A 91 -6.97 -15.97 19.91
CA LEU A 91 -5.69 -15.39 20.31
C LEU A 91 -4.95 -16.28 21.32
N GLU A 92 -5.68 -16.86 22.27
CA GLU A 92 -5.14 -17.80 23.24
C GLU A 92 -4.60 -19.08 22.57
N ARG A 93 -5.35 -19.63 21.59
CA ARG A 93 -4.89 -20.78 20.80
C ARG A 93 -3.63 -20.48 19.99
N ILE A 94 -3.53 -19.30 19.38
CA ILE A 94 -2.33 -18.87 18.63
C ILE A 94 -1.13 -18.77 19.56
N LYS A 95 -1.29 -18.19 20.76
CA LYS A 95 -0.23 -18.11 21.77
C LYS A 95 0.24 -19.49 22.23
N ALA A 96 -0.70 -20.41 22.48
CA ALA A 96 -0.39 -21.77 22.88
C ALA A 96 0.39 -22.53 21.78
N PHE A 97 -0.02 -22.37 20.52
CA PHE A 97 0.67 -22.98 19.38
C PHE A 97 2.09 -22.41 19.20
N ALA A 98 2.26 -21.08 19.32
CA ALA A 98 3.58 -20.45 19.23
C ALA A 98 4.52 -20.90 20.37
N ALA A 99 3.98 -21.12 21.57
CA ALA A 99 4.75 -21.66 22.70
C ALA A 99 5.17 -23.13 22.45
N PHE A 100 4.26 -23.96 21.93
CA PHE A 100 4.55 -25.34 21.56
C PHE A 100 5.67 -25.46 20.53
N ILE A 101 5.61 -24.68 19.45
CA ILE A 101 6.66 -24.66 18.41
C ILE A 101 8.00 -24.19 18.99
N LYS A 102 8.01 -23.26 19.94
CA LYS A 102 9.24 -22.83 20.63
C LYS A 102 9.86 -23.91 21.53
N THR A 103 9.05 -24.82 22.05
CA THR A 103 9.50 -25.95 22.85
C THR A 103 9.91 -27.17 22.02
N GLU A 104 9.48 -27.27 20.75
CA GLU A 104 9.95 -28.26 19.77
C GLU A 104 11.34 -27.88 19.21
N LYS A 105 12.32 -27.72 20.10
CA LYS A 105 13.71 -27.40 19.73
C LYS A 105 14.68 -28.44 20.25
#